data_AF-A0A1D8K624-F1
#
_entry.id   AF-A0A1D8K624-F1
#
_cell.length_a   1.000
_cell.length_b   1.000
_cell.length_c   1.000
_cell.angle_alpha   90.00
_cell.angle_beta   90.00
_cell.angle_gamma   90.00
#
_symmetry.space_group_name_H-M   'P 1'
#
loop_
_entity.id
_entity.type
_entity.pdbx_description
1 polymer ?
#
loop_
_entity_poly.entity_id
_entity_poly.type
_entity_poly.pdbx_seq_one_letter_code
_entity_poly.pdbx_strand_id
1 'polypeptide(L)'
;MPLDPARVRATFDFDAETLAGLRRDWLALLDLSVFGEVKSSKIGAIDRLRRRLLEIGEGLRSLINDRSWIPQPREQIKGAMGASVKLRDALLGLERAAQSVDGGADFARFERELLDFRQRLLKLIENHENAWASLLEELYAEDEDEDEE
;
A
#
# COMPACT_ATOMS: atom_id res chain seq x y z
N MET A 1 19.14 5.12 -23.45
CA MET A 1 18.87 6.57 -23.11
C MET A 1 18.25 6.75 -21.70
N PRO A 2 18.40 7.87 -20.92
CA PRO A 2 17.80 7.98 -19.58
C PRO A 2 16.26 8.12 -19.61
N LEU A 3 15.58 7.50 -18.64
CA LEU A 3 14.14 7.64 -18.39
C LEU A 3 13.68 9.11 -18.41
N ASP A 4 12.61 9.40 -19.17
CA ASP A 4 11.99 10.72 -19.22
C ASP A 4 11.44 11.12 -17.82
N PRO A 5 12.01 12.16 -17.17
CA PRO A 5 11.55 12.61 -15.86
C PRO A 5 10.08 13.03 -15.81
N ALA A 6 9.50 13.49 -16.92
CA ALA A 6 8.10 13.89 -16.98
C ALA A 6 7.18 12.66 -16.91
N ARG A 7 7.51 11.59 -17.67
CA ARG A 7 6.80 10.30 -17.61
C ARG A 7 6.92 9.66 -16.23
N VAL A 8 8.11 9.66 -15.63
CA VAL A 8 8.30 9.15 -14.27
C VAL A 8 7.42 9.91 -13.28
N ARG A 9 7.42 11.25 -13.32
CA ARG A 9 6.58 12.08 -12.44
C ARG A 9 5.08 11.77 -12.59
N ALA A 10 4.60 11.53 -13.80
CA ALA A 10 3.20 11.18 -14.05
C ALA A 10 2.79 9.86 -13.35
N THR A 11 3.70 8.90 -13.19
CA THR A 11 3.38 7.65 -12.46
C THR A 11 3.24 7.82 -10.95
N PHE A 12 3.64 8.98 -10.42
CA PHE A 12 3.45 9.37 -9.01
C PHE A 12 2.22 10.25 -8.80
N ASP A 13 1.41 10.48 -9.84
CA ASP A 13 0.14 11.19 -9.72
C ASP A 13 -0.93 10.25 -9.16
N PHE A 14 -0.98 10.14 -7.84
CA PHE A 14 -1.99 9.33 -7.15
C PHE A 14 -3.34 10.04 -7.16
N ASP A 15 -4.40 9.32 -7.55
CA ASP A 15 -5.76 9.85 -7.50
C ASP A 15 -6.16 10.26 -6.07
N ALA A 16 -6.42 11.57 -5.90
CA ALA A 16 -6.73 12.17 -4.62
C ALA A 16 -8.02 11.61 -4.00
N GLU A 17 -9.01 11.23 -4.81
CA GLU A 17 -10.26 10.65 -4.31
C GLU A 17 -10.02 9.25 -3.76
N THR A 18 -9.27 8.41 -4.48
CA THR A 18 -8.85 7.08 -4.02
C THR A 18 -8.06 7.15 -2.72
N LEU A 19 -7.09 8.08 -2.62
CA LEU A 19 -6.32 8.26 -1.38
C LEU A 19 -7.19 8.74 -0.21
N ALA A 20 -8.10 9.67 -0.46
CA ALA A 20 -9.04 10.12 0.56
C ALA A 20 -9.97 8.98 1.00
N GLY A 21 -10.43 8.14 0.07
CA GLY A 21 -11.21 6.93 0.35
C GLY A 21 -10.45 5.95 1.25
N LEU A 22 -9.25 5.54 0.84
CA LEU A 22 -8.41 4.63 1.63
C LEU A 22 -8.11 5.18 3.02
N ARG A 23 -7.87 6.49 3.15
CA ARG A 23 -7.66 7.12 4.45
C ARG A 23 -8.91 7.05 5.34
N ARG A 24 -10.11 7.29 4.77
CA ARG A 24 -11.37 7.18 5.52
C ARG A 24 -11.61 5.75 5.98
N ASP A 25 -11.46 4.78 5.07
CA ASP A 25 -11.66 3.36 5.33
C ASP A 25 -10.68 2.87 6.41
N TRP A 26 -9.40 3.26 6.33
CA TRP A 26 -8.39 2.99 7.34
C TRP A 26 -8.73 3.57 8.72
N LEU A 27 -9.19 4.82 8.78
CA LEU A 27 -9.60 5.44 10.04
C LEU A 27 -10.83 4.75 10.64
N ALA A 28 -11.78 4.30 9.81
CA ALA A 28 -12.93 3.53 10.27
C ALA A 28 -12.51 2.18 10.88
N LEU A 29 -11.54 1.49 10.29
CA LEU A 29 -10.97 0.27 10.86
C LEU A 29 -10.27 0.51 12.19
N LEU A 30 -9.52 1.61 12.32
CA LEU A 30 -8.91 2.00 13.59
C LEU A 30 -9.97 2.28 14.66
N ASP A 31 -10.99 3.07 14.32
CA ASP A 31 -12.12 3.38 15.21
C ASP A 31 -12.80 2.11 15.71
N LEU A 32 -13.16 1.19 14.81
CA LEU A 32 -13.74 -0.11 15.17
C LEU A 32 -12.81 -0.95 16.05
N SER A 33 -11.50 -0.92 15.80
CA SER A 33 -10.54 -1.71 16.59
C SER A 33 -10.29 -1.16 18.00
N VAL A 34 -10.49 0.14 18.20
CA VAL A 34 -10.19 0.83 19.47
C VAL A 34 -11.45 1.05 20.31
N PHE A 35 -12.50 1.58 19.69
CA PHE A 35 -13.75 1.97 20.34
C PHE A 35 -14.91 1.01 20.06
N GLY A 36 -14.83 0.24 18.97
CA GLY A 36 -15.82 -0.79 18.66
C GLY A 36 -15.72 -2.04 19.54
N GLU A 37 -16.78 -2.84 19.52
CA GLU A 37 -16.82 -4.13 20.20
C GLU A 37 -16.28 -5.23 19.28
N VAL A 38 -14.95 -5.31 19.18
CA VAL A 38 -14.20 -6.34 18.46
C VAL A 38 -13.39 -7.17 19.45
N LYS A 39 -13.54 -8.50 19.45
CA LYS A 39 -12.99 -9.42 20.45
C LYS A 39 -12.18 -10.55 19.81
N SER A 40 -11.30 -11.11 20.63
CA SER A 40 -10.51 -12.30 20.31
C SER A 40 -10.43 -13.19 21.54
N SER A 41 -10.53 -14.51 21.36
CA SER A 41 -10.19 -15.50 22.39
C SER A 41 -8.68 -15.57 22.70
N LYS A 42 -7.82 -15.02 21.83
CA LYS A 42 -6.36 -15.05 21.98
C LYS A 42 -5.85 -13.78 22.67
N ILE A 43 -5.12 -13.97 23.76
CA ILE A 43 -4.49 -12.87 24.52
C ILE A 43 -3.59 -12.04 23.60
N GLY A 44 -3.76 -10.71 23.64
CA GLY A 44 -2.94 -9.74 22.89
C GLY A 44 -3.21 -9.69 21.38
N ALA A 45 -4.19 -10.44 20.86
CA ALA A 45 -4.50 -10.41 19.43
C ALA A 45 -5.04 -9.04 18.98
N ILE A 46 -5.88 -8.40 19.80
CA ILE A 46 -6.43 -7.08 19.51
C ILE A 46 -5.33 -6.00 19.51
N ASP A 47 -4.37 -6.05 20.44
CA ASP A 47 -3.26 -5.10 20.47
C ASP A 47 -2.34 -5.28 19.26
N ARG A 48 -2.10 -6.53 18.86
CA ARG A 48 -1.36 -6.83 17.63
C ARG A 48 -2.10 -6.30 16.40
N LEU A 49 -3.42 -6.47 16.32
CA LEU A 49 -4.25 -5.96 15.22
C LEU A 49 -4.13 -4.44 15.10
N ARG A 50 -4.30 -3.72 16.22
CA ARG A 50 -4.17 -2.26 16.27
C ARG A 50 -2.80 -1.79 15.79
N ARG A 51 -1.73 -2.46 16.23
CA ARG A 51 -0.38 -2.17 15.75
C ARG A 51 -0.26 -2.37 14.25
N ARG A 52 -0.80 -3.46 13.69
CA ARG A 52 -0.78 -3.68 12.23
C ARG A 52 -1.57 -2.62 11.48
N LEU A 53 -2.71 -2.17 12.00
CA LEU A 53 -3.47 -1.06 11.41
C LEU A 53 -2.65 0.24 11.38
N LEU A 54 -1.85 0.54 12.41
CA LEU A 54 -0.96 1.71 12.38
C LEU A 54 0.14 1.58 11.32
N GLU A 55 0.77 0.40 11.22
CA GLU A 55 1.80 0.10 10.21
C GLU A 55 1.27 0.29 8.77
N ILE A 56 -0.02 0.00 8.52
CA ILE A 56 -0.67 0.29 7.23
C ILE A 56 -0.72 1.78 6.94
N GLY A 57 -1.10 2.61 7.93
CA GLY A 57 -1.13 4.06 7.75
C GLY A 57 0.25 4.65 7.42
N GLU A 58 1.29 4.15 8.11
CA GLU A 58 2.68 4.50 7.82
C GLU A 58 3.12 4.03 6.43
N GLY A 59 2.76 2.80 6.05
CA GLY A 59 3.06 2.25 4.73
C GLY A 59 2.38 3.03 3.60
N LEU A 60 1.11 3.41 3.77
CA LEU A 60 0.38 4.28 2.84
C LEU A 60 1.08 5.63 2.70
N ARG A 61 1.44 6.27 3.82
CA ARG A 61 2.15 7.55 3.83
C ARG A 61 3.50 7.45 3.10
N SER A 62 4.20 6.33 3.27
CA SER A 62 5.48 6.04 2.62
C SER A 62 5.33 5.79 1.12
N LEU A 63 4.27 5.08 0.69
CA LEU A 63 3.99 4.84 -0.72
C LEU A 63 3.80 6.17 -1.47
N ILE A 64 2.98 7.07 -0.94
CA ILE A 64 2.63 8.35 -1.60
C ILE A 64 3.62 9.48 -1.34
N ASN A 65 4.76 9.21 -0.68
CA ASN A 65 5.75 10.24 -0.41
C ASN A 65 6.28 10.87 -1.70
N ASP A 66 6.49 12.18 -1.65
CA ASP A 66 7.21 12.88 -2.70
C ASP A 66 8.64 12.34 -2.79
N ARG A 67 9.01 11.96 -4.02
CA ARG A 67 10.33 11.43 -4.39
C ARG A 67 11.06 12.32 -5.39
N SER A 68 10.50 13.49 -5.73
CA SER A 68 11.10 14.44 -6.67
C SER A 68 12.47 14.96 -6.22
N TRP A 69 12.79 14.85 -4.93
CA TRP A 69 14.10 15.19 -4.38
C TRP A 69 15.22 14.23 -4.80
N ILE A 70 14.90 13.02 -5.27
CA ILE A 70 15.90 12.03 -5.74
C ILE A 70 16.26 12.38 -7.19
N PRO A 71 17.51 12.73 -7.53
CA PRO A 71 17.84 13.23 -8.87
C PRO A 71 17.69 12.19 -9.98
N GLN A 72 17.89 10.90 -9.67
CA GLN A 72 17.88 9.82 -10.66
C GLN A 72 16.47 9.20 -10.76
N PRO A 73 15.79 9.25 -11.92
CA PRO A 73 14.43 8.74 -12.06
C PRO A 73 14.30 7.24 -11.76
N ARG A 74 15.30 6.43 -12.13
CA ARG A 74 15.35 4.99 -11.79
C ARG A 74 15.32 4.75 -10.28
N GLU A 75 16.04 5.56 -9.52
CA GLU A 75 16.08 5.43 -8.05
C GLU A 75 14.78 5.93 -7.40
N GLN A 76 14.09 6.90 -8.01
CA GLN A 76 12.72 7.26 -7.60
C GLN A 76 11.78 6.05 -7.69
N ILE A 77 11.78 5.38 -8.85
CA ILE A 77 10.93 4.21 -9.10
C ILE A 77 11.27 3.07 -8.15
N LYS A 78 12.55 2.72 -8.00
CA LYS A 78 12.99 1.69 -7.05
C LYS A 78 12.55 1.99 -5.62
N GLY A 79 12.69 3.25 -5.18
CA GLY A 79 12.24 3.67 -3.85
C GLY A 79 10.71 3.60 -3.68
N ALA A 80 9.95 3.75 -4.75
CA ALA A 80 8.50 3.59 -4.76
C ALA A 80 8.08 2.12 -4.69
N MET A 81 8.66 1.27 -5.55
CA MET A 81 8.45 -0.18 -5.51
C MET A 81 8.83 -0.78 -4.15
N GLY A 82 9.94 -0.34 -3.56
CA GLY A 82 10.33 -0.78 -2.22
C GLY A 82 9.32 -0.38 -1.13
N ALA A 83 8.67 0.77 -1.25
CA ALA A 83 7.59 1.15 -0.34
C ALA A 83 6.32 0.33 -0.58
N SER A 84 6.01 0.02 -1.84
CA SER A 84 4.89 -0.85 -2.22
C SER A 84 5.01 -2.26 -1.65
N VAL A 85 6.18 -2.89 -1.81
CA VAL A 85 6.46 -4.23 -1.25
C VAL A 85 6.27 -4.24 0.28
N LYS A 86 6.82 -3.24 0.98
CA LYS A 86 6.64 -3.11 2.44
C LYS A 86 5.18 -2.95 2.84
N LEU A 87 4.38 -2.23 2.05
CA LEU A 87 2.95 -2.05 2.31
C LEU A 87 2.17 -3.35 2.07
N ARG A 88 2.51 -4.13 1.04
CA ARG A 88 1.95 -5.47 0.82
C ARG A 88 2.27 -6.42 1.98
N ASP A 89 3.51 -6.40 2.47
CA ASP A 89 3.92 -7.20 3.63
C ASP A 89 3.15 -6.79 4.90
N ALA A 90 2.96 -5.48 5.12
CA ALA A 90 2.16 -4.96 6.22
C ALA A 90 0.69 -5.40 6.11
N LEU A 91 0.11 -5.39 4.91
CA LEU A 91 -1.26 -5.85 4.64
C LEU A 91 -1.41 -7.33 4.93
N LEU A 92 -0.47 -8.17 4.49
CA LEU A 92 -0.45 -9.59 4.83
C LEU A 92 -0.33 -9.82 6.35
N GLY A 93 0.48 -8.98 7.02
CA GLY A 93 0.58 -8.97 8.48
C GLY A 93 -0.73 -8.61 9.18
N LEU A 94 -1.48 -7.65 8.64
CA LEU A 94 -2.80 -7.25 9.11
C LEU A 94 -3.82 -8.39 8.92
N GLU A 95 -3.87 -9.00 7.74
CA GLU A 95 -4.76 -10.12 7.45
C GLU A 95 -4.55 -11.28 8.43
N ARG A 96 -3.29 -11.66 8.67
CA ARG A 96 -2.93 -12.69 9.65
C ARG A 96 -3.33 -12.32 11.08
N ALA A 97 -3.24 -11.04 11.44
CA ALA A 97 -3.69 -10.57 12.76
C ALA A 97 -5.22 -10.63 12.87
N ALA A 98 -5.94 -10.23 11.81
CA ALA A 98 -7.40 -10.24 11.74
C ALA A 98 -8.00 -11.65 11.85
N GLN A 99 -7.31 -12.69 11.37
CA GLN A 99 -7.72 -14.10 11.55
C GLN A 99 -7.85 -14.54 13.02
N SER A 100 -7.29 -13.79 13.97
CA SER A 100 -7.43 -14.09 15.40
C SER A 100 -8.63 -13.39 16.04
N VAL A 101 -9.31 -12.49 15.33
CA VAL A 101 -10.54 -11.86 15.78
C VAL A 101 -11.71 -12.82 15.55
N ASP A 102 -12.51 -13.08 16.58
CA ASP A 102 -13.51 -14.16 16.56
C ASP A 102 -14.86 -13.76 17.18
N GLY A 103 -15.07 -12.48 17.51
CA GLY A 103 -16.36 -12.05 18.01
C GLY A 103 -16.46 -10.58 18.38
N GLY A 104 -17.53 -10.25 19.10
CA GLY A 104 -17.94 -8.89 19.43
C GLY A 104 -19.04 -8.38 18.50
N ALA A 105 -19.83 -7.41 18.99
CA ALA A 105 -21.02 -6.93 18.27
C ALA A 105 -20.67 -6.28 16.92
N ASP A 106 -19.47 -5.69 16.81
CA ASP A 106 -19.00 -5.02 15.60
C ASP A 106 -18.19 -5.92 14.67
N PHE A 107 -18.00 -7.20 15.00
CA PHE A 107 -17.12 -8.11 14.25
C PHE A 107 -17.49 -8.22 12.77
N ALA A 108 -18.77 -8.45 12.46
CA ALA A 108 -19.22 -8.59 11.08
C ALA A 108 -19.04 -7.29 10.28
N ARG A 109 -19.14 -6.12 10.94
CA ARG A 109 -18.85 -4.83 10.31
C ARG A 109 -17.35 -4.70 10.05
N PHE A 110 -16.52 -4.95 11.06
CA PHE A 110 -15.07 -4.90 10.94
C PHE A 110 -14.56 -5.79 9.80
N GLU A 111 -15.06 -7.02 9.66
CA GLU A 111 -14.66 -7.95 8.60
C GLU A 111 -14.96 -7.40 7.20
N ARG A 112 -16.17 -6.84 6.98
CA ARG A 112 -16.55 -6.24 5.70
C ARG A 112 -15.68 -5.04 5.35
N GLU A 113 -15.53 -4.11 6.30
CA GLU A 113 -14.72 -2.90 6.12
C GLU A 113 -13.26 -3.26 5.83
N LEU A 114 -12.72 -4.31 6.45
CA LEU A 114 -11.36 -4.77 6.23
C LEU A 114 -11.20 -5.36 4.83
N LEU A 115 -12.16 -6.16 4.37
CA LEU A 115 -12.13 -6.75 3.05
C LEU A 115 -12.22 -5.68 1.95
N ASP A 116 -13.12 -4.71 2.11
CA ASP A 116 -13.29 -3.61 1.16
C ASP A 116 -12.03 -2.73 1.09
N PHE A 117 -11.48 -2.37 2.26
CA PHE A 117 -10.22 -1.65 2.36
C PHE A 117 -9.07 -2.39 1.66
N ARG A 118 -8.93 -3.70 1.94
CA ARG A 118 -7.91 -4.55 1.33
C ARG A 118 -8.00 -4.55 -0.18
N GLN A 119 -9.19 -4.75 -0.74
CA GLN A 119 -9.38 -4.79 -2.20
C GLN A 119 -9.00 -3.47 -2.86
N ARG A 120 -9.42 -2.34 -2.28
CA ARG A 120 -9.07 -1.00 -2.79
C ARG A 120 -7.57 -0.74 -2.70
N LEU A 121 -6.94 -1.14 -1.60
CA LEU A 121 -5.51 -0.95 -1.38
C LEU A 121 -4.67 -1.75 -2.38
N LEU A 122 -5.00 -3.03 -2.59
CA LEU A 122 -4.31 -3.88 -3.55
C LEU A 122 -4.46 -3.34 -4.98
N LYS A 123 -5.67 -2.89 -5.35
CA LYS A 123 -5.90 -2.29 -6.67
C LYS A 123 -5.04 -1.03 -6.89
N LEU A 124 -4.94 -0.15 -5.89
CA LEU A 124 -4.05 1.01 -5.96
C LEU A 124 -2.60 0.56 -6.18
N ILE A 125 -2.12 -0.37 -5.34
CA ILE A 125 -0.75 -0.87 -5.41
C ILE A 125 -0.45 -1.45 -6.79
N GLU A 126 -1.29 -2.35 -7.30
CA GLU A 126 -1.10 -3.03 -8.58
C GLU A 126 -1.07 -2.05 -9.76
N ASN A 127 -1.94 -1.05 -9.77
CA ASN A 127 -1.95 -0.05 -10.83
C ASN A 127 -0.61 0.71 -10.93
N HIS A 128 -0.06 1.14 -9.79
CA HIS A 128 1.21 1.86 -9.77
C HIS A 128 2.41 0.93 -9.97
N GLU A 129 2.38 -0.29 -9.43
CA GLU A 129 3.42 -1.30 -9.67
C GLU A 129 3.54 -1.62 -11.16
N ASN A 130 2.43 -1.79 -11.87
CA ASN A 130 2.43 -2.02 -13.31
C ASN A 130 3.03 -0.83 -14.07
N ALA A 131 2.65 0.41 -13.73
CA ALA A 131 3.19 1.60 -14.38
C ALA A 131 4.71 1.73 -14.17
N TRP A 132 5.19 1.44 -12.96
CA TRP A 132 6.62 1.44 -12.64
C TRP A 132 7.38 0.31 -13.32
N ALA A 133 6.81 -0.89 -13.36
CA ALA A 133 7.40 -2.04 -14.04
C ALA A 133 7.56 -1.75 -15.54
N SER A 134 6.52 -1.25 -16.21
CA SER A 134 6.60 -0.91 -17.64
C SER A 134 7.68 0.12 -17.93
N LEU A 135 7.84 1.16 -17.09
CA LEU A 135 8.92 2.12 -17.26
C LEU A 135 10.32 1.50 -17.10
N LEU A 136 10.48 0.57 -16.17
CA LEU A 136 11.76 -0.12 -15.98
C LEU A 136 12.06 -1.10 -17.10
N GLU A 137 11.05 -1.81 -17.61
CA GLU A 137 11.18 -2.74 -18.73
C GLU A 137 11.59 -2.01 -20.02
N GLU A 138 10.99 -0.85 -20.31
CA GLU A 138 11.41 0.00 -21.44
C GLU A 138 12.89 0.38 -21.38
N LEU A 139 13.40 0.69 -20.17
CA LEU A 139 14.81 1.02 -19.97
C LEU A 139 15.73 -0.17 -20.32
N TYR A 140 15.35 -1.39 -19.92
CA TYR A 140 16.17 -2.58 -20.19
C TYR A 140 16.09 -3.03 -21.65
N ALA A 141 14.93 -2.90 -22.31
CA ALA A 141 14.78 -3.26 -23.72
C ALA A 141 15.64 -2.35 -24.62
N GLU A 142 15.70 -1.05 -24.32
CA GLU A 142 16.53 -0.10 -25.06
C GLU A 142 18.04 -0.31 -24.80
N ASP A 143 18.43 -0.71 -23.58
CA ASP A 143 19.82 -1.03 -23.26
C ASP A 143 20.30 -2.29 -24.02
N GLU A 144 19.43 -3.29 -24.23
CA GLU A 144 19.74 -4.51 -25.00
C GLU A 144 19.90 -4.22 -26.52
N ASP A 145 19.08 -3.32 -27.07
CA ASP A 145 19.17 -2.91 -28.48
C ASP A 145 20.43 -2.05 -28.76
N GLU A 146 20.91 -1.26 -27.79
CA GLU A 146 22.15 -0.46 -27.92
C GLU A 146 23.43 -1.33 -27.85
N ASP A 147 23.39 -2.51 -27.21
CA ASP A 147 24.54 -3.44 -27.09
C ASP A 147 24.68 -4.38 -28.32
N GLU A 148 23.67 -4.45 -29.19
CA GLU A 148 23.67 -5.28 -30.42
C GLU A 148 24.08 -4.52 -31.71
N GLU A 149 24.29 -3.18 -31.66
CA GLU A 149 24.82 -2.33 -32.75
C GLU A 149 26.34 -2.07 -32.67
#